data_AF-A0A1W1CZA9-F1
#
_entry.id   AF-A0A1W1CZA9-F1
#
_cell.length_a   1.000
_cell.length_b   1.000
_cell.length_c   1.000
_cell.angle_alpha   90.00
_cell.angle_beta   90.00
_cell.angle_gamma   90.00
#
_symmetry.space_group_name_H-M   'P 1'
#
loop_
_entity.id
_entity.type
_entity.pdbx_description
1 polymer ?
#
loop_
_entity_poly.entity_id
_entity_poly.type
_entity_poly.pdbx_seq_one_letter_code
_entity_poly.pdbx_strand_id
1 'polypeptide(L)' 'MDNSSFLTDKEILLLFDDARVAAKQASTISYEMLTSLKEYIQRRIIEA' A
#
# COMPACT_ATOMS: atom_id res chain seq x y z
N MET A 1 13.26 -8.15 1.44
CA MET A 1 11.99 -7.51 1.08
C MET A 1 12.01 -7.44 -0.42
N ASP A 2 11.26 -8.34 -1.06
CA ASP A 2 11.29 -8.45 -2.50
C ASP A 2 10.60 -7.23 -3.11
N ASN A 3 11.27 -6.57 -4.04
CA ASN A 3 10.67 -5.45 -4.75
C ASN A 3 9.61 -6.01 -5.70
N SER A 4 8.37 -5.55 -5.55
CA SER A 4 7.32 -5.83 -6.52
C SER A 4 7.37 -4.78 -7.63
N SER A 5 7.36 -5.23 -8.88
CA SER A 5 7.24 -4.35 -10.06
C SER A 5 5.85 -4.52 -10.67
N PHE A 6 5.21 -3.40 -11.00
CA PHE A 6 3.88 -3.36 -11.60
C PHE A 6 3.97 -2.68 -12.97
N LEU A 7 3.62 -3.40 -14.04
CA LEU A 7 3.55 -2.85 -15.40
C LEU A 7 2.15 -2.31 -15.65
N THR A 8 2.05 -1.04 -16.05
CA THR A 8 0.77 -0.38 -16.32
C THR A 8 0.99 0.84 -17.23
N ASP A 9 0.03 1.09 -18.11
CA ASP A 9 -0.04 2.31 -18.93
C ASP A 9 -0.88 3.42 -18.25
N LYS A 10 -1.41 3.13 -17.05
CA LYS A 10 -2.20 4.10 -16.27
C LYS A 10 -1.30 5.10 -15.58
N GLU A 11 -1.71 6.36 -15.58
CA GLU A 11 -1.08 7.44 -14.81
C GLU A 11 -1.12 7.19 -13.30
N ILE A 12 -2.21 6.60 -12.80
CA ILE A 12 -2.41 6.27 -11.38
C ILE A 12 -2.75 4.79 -11.24
N LEU A 13 -2.02 4.11 -10.36
CA LEU A 13 -2.25 2.72 -9.98
C LEU A 13 -2.63 2.63 -8.51
N LEU A 14 -3.80 2.05 -8.22
CA LEU A 14 -4.20 1.69 -6.87
C LEU A 14 -3.48 0.39 -6.47
N LEU A 15 -2.63 0.46 -5.44
CA LEU A 15 -1.96 -0.73 -4.90
C LEU A 15 -2.82 -1.49 -3.89
N PHE A 16 -3.48 -0.76 -2.97
CA PHE A 16 -4.51 -1.29 -2.07
C PHE A 16 -5.33 -0.15 -1.47
N ASP A 17 -6.56 -0.45 -1.07
CA ASP A 17 -7.49 0.42 -0.35
C ASP A 17 -7.93 -0.19 1.01
N ASP A 18 -7.79 -1.51 1.18
CA ASP A 18 -7.98 -2.21 2.45
C ASP A 18 -6.69 -2.94 2.88
N ALA A 19 -6.04 -2.41 3.92
CA ALA A 19 -4.82 -2.99 4.48
C ALA A 19 -5.01 -4.40 5.05
N ARG A 20 -6.23 -4.79 5.43
CA ARG A 20 -6.53 -6.16 5.93
C ARG A 20 -6.45 -7.18 4.80
N VAL A 21 -6.94 -6.82 3.62
CA VAL A 21 -6.91 -7.67 2.42
C VAL A 21 -5.47 -7.82 1.94
N ALA A 22 -4.74 -6.71 1.84
CA ALA A 22 -3.34 -6.72 1.41
C ALA A 22 -2.43 -7.51 2.39
N ALA A 23 -2.60 -7.30 3.69
CA ALA A 23 -1.83 -8.02 4.72
C ALA A 23 -2.03 -9.54 4.64
N LYS A 24 -3.27 -10.00 4.39
CA LYS A 24 -3.58 -11.42 4.22
C LYS A 24 -2.82 -12.04 3.04
N GLN A 25 -2.68 -11.34 1.91
CA GLN A 25 -1.92 -11.83 0.76
C GLN A 25 -0.42 -11.87 1.05
N ALA A 26 0.09 -10.88 1.77
CA ALA A 26 1.49 -10.78 2.15
C ALA A 26 1.86 -11.64 3.39
N SER A 27 0.94 -12.46 3.90
CA SER A 27 1.13 -13.29 5.11
C SER A 27 1.62 -12.49 6.34
N THR A 28 1.07 -11.29 6.54
CA THR A 28 1.36 -10.38 7.66
C THR A 28 0.06 -9.83 8.26
N ILE A 29 0.15 -8.87 9.19
CA ILE A 29 -0.97 -8.15 9.81
C ILE A 29 -1.10 -6.73 9.26
N SER A 30 -2.31 -6.16 9.33
CA SER A 30 -2.58 -4.80 8.83
C SER A 30 -1.73 -3.72 9.50
N TYR A 31 -1.37 -3.92 10.78
CA TYR A 31 -0.52 -2.99 11.52
C TYR A 31 0.88 -2.88 10.91
N GLU A 32 1.52 -4.01 10.59
CA GLU A 32 2.84 -4.03 9.96
C GLU A 32 2.79 -3.38 8.57
N MET A 33 1.75 -3.67 7.78
CA MET A 33 1.55 -3.03 6.47
C MET A 33 1.48 -1.50 6.56
N LEU A 34 0.65 -0.97 7.46
CA LEU A 34 0.42 0.48 7.59
C LEU A 34 1.63 1.21 8.19
N THR A 35 2.32 0.60 9.15
CA THR A 35 3.50 1.20 9.79
C THR A 35 4.77 1.08 8.97
N SER A 36 4.81 0.14 8.01
CA SER A 36 5.95 -0.02 7.10
C SER A 36 5.99 1.01 5.96
N LEU A 37 4.92 1.81 5.79
CA LEU A 37 4.86 2.87 4.78
C LEU A 37 5.98 3.89 5.01
N LYS A 38 6.82 4.10 3.99
CA LYS A 38 7.98 4.98 4.09
C LYS A 38 7.54 6.43 4.32
N GLU A 39 8.33 7.16 5.11
CA GLU A 39 8.04 8.55 5.48
C GLU A 39 7.93 9.48 4.27
N TYR A 40 8.71 9.22 3.22
CA TYR A 40 8.74 10.02 2.00
C TYR A 40 7.50 9.88 1.10
N ILE A 41 6.59 8.96 1.40
CA ILE A 41 5.33 8.85 0.65
C ILE A 41 4.47 10.09 0.94
N GLN A 42 4.06 10.80 -0.11
CA GLN A 42 3.18 11.97 0.01
C GLN A 42 1.82 11.55 0.57
N ARG A 43 1.40 12.21 1.66
CA ARG A 43 0.12 11.93 2.34
C ARG A 43 -0.87 13.04 2.02
N ARG A 44 -2.09 12.66 1.65
CA ARG A 44 -3.24 13.56 1.50
C ARG A 44 -4.35 13.09 2.43
N ILE A 45 -4.70 13.92 3.41
CA ILE A 45 -5.82 13.66 4.32
C ILE A 45 -7.08 14.19 3.65
N ILE A 46 -8.10 13.35 3.55
CA ILE A 46 -9.42 13.71 3.05
C ILE A 46 -10.38 13.76 4.24
N GLU A 47 -11.12 14.86 4.38
CA GLU A 47 -12.17 14.99 5.39
C GLU A 47 -13.43 14.24 4.91
N ALA A 48 -14.23 13.77 5.87
CA ALA A 48 -15.45 13.00 5.63
C ALA A 48 -16.70 13.88 5.62
#